data_AF-R5IJF1-F1
#
_entry.id   AF-R5IJF1-F1
#
_cell.length_a   1.000
_cell.length_b   1.000
_cell.length_c   1.000
_cell.angle_alpha   90.00
_cell.angle_beta   90.00
_cell.angle_gamma   90.00
#
_symmetry.space_group_name_H-M   'P 1'
#
loop_
_entity.id
_entity.type
_entity.pdbx_description
1 polymer ?
#
loop_
_entity_poly.entity_id
_entity_poly.type
_entity_poly.pdbx_seq_one_letter_code
_entity_poly.pdbx_strand_id
1 'polypeptide(L)'
;MSLIPYYLQYVSEICEGTRKAPAGIVLTEQEDLKKALQLQAEITKLGIPAFVKACAAADGTEIPQEEYDSFDPAELNTAIAQLAAASQPQEPAEEAPQEPVRTETRDIFEIFLDSVCLDDALLTYLIDILKRRSEPEFAKLSHAAARTELKLDDFLAWLGNMELLAGEDEQACAAIMDKCLYRLEQEGEMELIAALLSGDETTFKLFRTQAPELVHLPDATYEWYCRHYLDRYYPVRFILHHQGIEFPRA
;
A
#
# COMPACT_ATOMS: atom_id res chain seq x y z
N MET A 1 19.54 33.11 -21.07
CA MET A 1 18.68 32.18 -20.31
C MET A 1 18.55 30.91 -21.15
N SER A 2 17.94 29.83 -20.67
CA SER A 2 17.70 28.65 -21.51
C SER A 2 16.34 28.80 -22.19
N LEU A 3 16.15 28.13 -23.32
CA LEU A 3 14.85 28.07 -24.02
C LEU A 3 13.77 27.32 -23.22
N ILE A 4 14.20 26.48 -22.26
CA ILE A 4 13.37 25.52 -21.54
C ILE A 4 12.28 26.17 -20.64
N PRO A 5 12.56 27.22 -19.85
CA PRO A 5 11.52 27.90 -19.07
C PRO A 5 10.41 28.49 -19.94
N TYR A 6 10.76 29.10 -21.09
CA TYR A 6 9.78 29.61 -22.04
C TYR A 6 8.90 28.50 -22.60
N TYR A 7 9.50 27.36 -22.95
CA TYR A 7 8.76 26.18 -23.39
C TYR A 7 7.71 25.73 -22.36
N LEU A 8 8.12 25.54 -21.11
CA LEU A 8 7.25 25.04 -20.05
C LEU A 8 6.10 26.00 -19.73
N GLN A 9 6.40 27.30 -19.69
CA GLN A 9 5.40 28.34 -19.52
C GLN A 9 4.35 28.30 -20.63
N TYR A 10 4.77 28.27 -21.90
CA TYR A 10 3.84 28.26 -23.03
C TYR A 10 2.99 26.98 -23.07
N VAL A 11 3.53 25.82 -22.69
CA VAL A 11 2.75 24.58 -22.59
C VAL A 11 1.69 24.70 -21.49
N SER A 12 2.03 25.24 -20.32
CA SER A 12 1.06 25.44 -19.21
C SER A 12 -0.06 26.37 -19.63
N GLU A 13 0.26 27.54 -20.20
CA GLU A 13 -0.72 28.55 -20.63
C GLU A 13 -1.69 28.02 -21.71
N ILE A 14 -1.20 27.19 -22.63
CA ILE A 14 -2.06 26.57 -23.66
C ILE A 14 -2.96 25.50 -23.04
N CYS A 15 -2.45 24.70 -22.10
CA CYS A 15 -3.25 23.69 -21.40
C CYS A 15 -4.37 24.34 -20.58
N GLU A 16 -4.03 25.36 -19.78
CA GLU A 16 -4.96 26.17 -18.98
C GLU A 16 -5.95 26.99 -19.82
N GLY A 17 -5.72 27.10 -21.13
CA GLY A 17 -6.60 27.83 -22.06
C GLY A 17 -6.46 29.34 -21.99
N THR A 18 -5.45 29.86 -21.27
CA THR A 18 -5.13 31.28 -21.19
C THR A 18 -4.44 31.79 -22.46
N ARG A 19 -3.82 30.89 -23.24
CA ARG A 19 -3.20 31.18 -24.55
C ARG A 19 -3.78 30.32 -25.68
N LYS A 20 -3.88 30.88 -26.89
CA LYS A 20 -4.23 30.13 -28.11
C LYS A 20 -3.01 29.37 -28.66
N ALA A 21 -3.24 28.19 -29.25
CA ALA A 21 -2.19 27.42 -29.88
C ALA A 21 -1.47 28.24 -30.98
N PRO A 22 -0.13 28.15 -31.08
CA PRO A 22 0.65 28.90 -32.06
C PRO A 22 0.43 28.39 -33.49
N ALA A 23 0.83 29.19 -34.48
CA ALA A 23 0.74 28.82 -35.89
C ALA A 23 1.51 27.50 -36.16
N GLY A 24 0.81 26.49 -36.68
CA GLY A 24 1.35 25.16 -36.94
C GLY A 24 0.85 24.06 -36.00
N ILE A 25 0.16 24.42 -34.91
CA ILE A 25 -0.48 23.45 -34.00
C ILE A 25 -1.99 23.63 -34.05
N VAL A 26 -2.70 22.56 -34.40
CA VAL A 26 -4.17 22.52 -34.40
C VAL A 26 -4.61 21.59 -33.27
N LEU A 27 -5.17 22.18 -32.21
CA LEU A 27 -5.78 21.43 -31.11
C LEU A 27 -7.27 21.24 -31.40
N THR A 28 -7.69 19.98 -31.53
CA THR A 28 -9.09 19.61 -31.77
C THR A 28 -9.77 19.09 -30.51
N GLU A 29 -8.98 18.62 -29.55
CA GLU A 29 -9.46 18.08 -28.27
C GLU A 29 -9.82 19.22 -27.30
N GLN A 30 -10.95 19.05 -26.59
CA GLN A 30 -11.45 19.99 -25.58
C GLN A 30 -11.21 19.51 -24.14
N GLU A 31 -10.90 18.23 -23.95
CA GLU A 31 -10.68 17.62 -22.64
C GLU A 31 -9.23 17.85 -22.19
N ASP A 32 -9.00 18.39 -20.99
CA ASP A 32 -7.70 18.92 -20.55
C ASP A 32 -6.54 17.93 -20.71
N LEU A 33 -6.75 16.67 -20.31
CA LEU A 33 -5.72 15.63 -20.41
C LEU A 33 -5.43 15.25 -21.87
N LYS A 34 -6.47 15.12 -22.70
CA LYS A 34 -6.30 14.76 -24.13
C LYS A 34 -5.71 15.91 -24.93
N LYS A 35 -6.07 17.15 -24.58
CA LYS A 35 -5.53 18.38 -25.16
C LYS A 35 -4.04 18.54 -24.84
N ALA A 36 -3.62 18.26 -23.60
CA ALA A 36 -2.20 18.27 -23.22
C ALA A 36 -1.38 17.21 -23.97
N LEU A 37 -1.92 15.99 -24.11
CA LEU A 37 -1.27 14.92 -24.88
C LEU A 37 -1.19 15.24 -26.37
N GLN A 38 -2.26 15.79 -26.95
CA GLN A 38 -2.27 16.23 -28.35
C GLN A 38 -1.26 17.36 -28.59
N LEU A 39 -1.17 18.33 -27.67
CA LEU A 39 -0.21 19.41 -27.72
C LEU A 39 1.23 18.87 -27.70
N GLN A 40 1.54 17.96 -26.78
CA GLN A 40 2.88 17.36 -26.69
C GLN A 40 3.24 16.58 -27.96
N ALA A 41 2.26 15.87 -28.56
CA ALA A 41 2.47 15.13 -29.80
C ALA A 41 2.77 16.07 -31.00
N GLU A 42 2.04 17.18 -31.12
CA GLU A 42 2.28 18.17 -32.18
C GLU A 42 3.60 18.92 -31.98
N ILE A 43 3.96 19.26 -30.73
CA ILE A 43 5.26 19.84 -30.38
C ILE A 43 6.39 18.88 -30.74
N THR A 44 6.22 17.58 -30.50
CA THR A 44 7.24 16.57 -30.84
C THR A 44 7.45 16.48 -32.36
N LYS A 45 6.40 16.67 -33.16
CA LYS A 45 6.49 16.70 -34.64
C LYS A 45 7.13 17.99 -35.16
N LEU A 46 6.76 19.14 -34.58
CA LEU A 46 7.23 20.45 -35.01
C LEU A 46 8.66 20.76 -34.52
N GLY A 47 9.02 20.22 -33.35
CA GLY A 47 10.23 20.52 -32.61
C GLY A 47 10.02 21.65 -31.58
N ILE A 48 10.58 21.46 -30.39
CA ILE A 48 10.49 22.41 -29.27
C ILE A 48 11.01 23.82 -29.64
N PRO A 49 12.15 23.98 -30.33
CA PRO A 49 12.62 25.30 -30.75
C PRO A 49 11.66 26.04 -31.69
N ALA A 50 11.05 25.31 -32.63
CA ALA A 50 10.10 25.89 -33.58
C ALA A 50 8.78 26.28 -32.88
N PHE A 51 8.32 25.48 -31.93
CA PHE A 51 7.16 25.80 -31.09
C PHE A 51 7.39 27.07 -30.26
N VAL A 52 8.51 27.16 -29.54
CA VAL A 52 8.83 28.33 -28.71
C VAL A 52 8.97 29.59 -29.58
N LYS A 53 9.57 29.48 -30.77
CA LYS A 53 9.67 30.59 -31.72
C LYS A 53 8.30 31.07 -32.22
N ALA A 54 7.39 30.15 -32.49
CA ALA A 54 6.03 30.49 -32.91
C ALA A 54 5.22 31.13 -31.76
N CYS A 55 5.40 30.66 -30.52
CA CYS A 55 4.81 31.28 -29.34
C CYS A 55 5.38 32.67 -29.06
N ALA A 56 6.70 32.83 -29.09
CA ALA A 56 7.40 34.09 -28.83
C ALA A 56 7.04 35.17 -29.88
N ALA A 57 6.93 34.79 -31.16
CA ALA A 57 6.48 35.69 -32.22
C ALA A 57 5.03 36.18 -32.02
N ALA A 58 4.16 35.34 -31.48
CA ALA A 58 2.77 35.72 -31.15
C ALA A 58 2.70 36.62 -29.89
N ASP A 59 3.66 36.46 -28.99
CA ASP A 59 3.80 37.21 -27.73
C ASP A 59 4.50 38.57 -27.91
N GLY A 60 5.24 38.75 -29.01
CA GLY A 60 6.15 39.87 -29.21
C GLY A 60 7.43 39.77 -28.37
N THR A 61 7.72 38.58 -27.84
CA THR A 61 8.88 38.31 -26.98
C THR A 61 10.11 38.03 -27.85
N GLU A 62 11.16 38.85 -27.71
CA GLU A 62 12.43 38.64 -28.40
C GLU A 62 13.32 37.68 -27.58
N ILE A 63 13.36 36.42 -28.00
CA ILE A 63 14.28 35.42 -27.44
C ILE A 63 15.56 35.41 -28.30
N PRO A 64 16.77 35.52 -27.70
CA PRO A 64 18.02 35.51 -28.44
C PRO A 64 18.20 34.22 -29.25
N GLN A 65 18.73 34.34 -30.48
CA GLN A 65 18.95 33.18 -31.37
C GLN A 65 19.86 32.12 -30.73
N GLU A 66 20.82 32.55 -29.91
CA GLU A 66 21.73 31.67 -29.16
C GLU A 66 21.00 30.68 -28.26
N GLU A 67 19.84 31.04 -27.70
CA GLU A 67 19.06 30.13 -26.83
C GLU A 67 18.35 29.04 -27.63
N TYR A 68 18.02 29.31 -28.90
CA TYR A 68 17.49 28.30 -29.80
C TYR A 68 18.57 27.33 -30.27
N ASP A 69 19.78 27.84 -30.52
CA ASP A 69 20.91 27.06 -31.01
C ASP A 69 21.57 26.22 -29.90
N SER A 70 21.48 26.66 -28.64
CA SER A 70 22.01 25.94 -27.47
C SER A 70 21.03 24.94 -26.86
N PHE A 71 19.88 24.67 -27.48
CA PHE A 71 18.85 23.80 -26.92
C PHE A 71 19.29 22.33 -26.92
N ASP A 72 19.31 21.70 -25.73
CA ASP A 72 19.53 20.27 -25.57
C ASP A 72 18.26 19.56 -25.03
N PRO A 73 17.72 18.56 -25.75
CA PRO A 73 16.63 17.72 -25.26
C PRO A 73 16.89 17.04 -23.91
N ALA A 74 18.15 16.72 -23.59
CA ALA A 74 18.52 16.12 -22.31
C ALA A 74 18.33 17.11 -21.16
N GLU A 75 18.68 18.39 -21.37
CA GLU A 75 18.43 19.46 -20.39
C GLU A 75 16.93 19.64 -20.14
N LEU A 76 16.09 19.54 -21.18
CA LEU A 76 14.65 19.61 -21.02
C LEU A 76 14.11 18.49 -20.12
N ASN A 77 14.57 17.25 -20.31
CA ASN A 77 14.17 16.13 -19.45
C ASN A 77 14.60 16.37 -17.99
N THR A 78 15.80 16.92 -17.77
CA THR A 78 16.24 17.27 -16.41
C THR A 78 15.42 18.39 -15.79
N ALA A 79 15.03 19.41 -16.56
CA ALA A 79 14.17 20.49 -16.08
C ALA A 79 12.75 20.02 -15.75
N ILE A 80 12.15 19.15 -16.59
CA ILE A 80 10.85 18.54 -16.32
C ILE A 80 10.92 17.68 -15.04
N ALA A 81 11.99 16.91 -14.87
CA ALA A 81 12.21 16.13 -13.64
C ALA A 81 12.38 17.02 -12.40
N GLN A 82 13.09 18.15 -12.53
CA GLN A 82 13.23 19.14 -11.45
C GLN A 82 11.91 19.81 -11.08
N LEU A 83 11.05 20.12 -12.06
CA LEU A 83 9.72 20.68 -11.81
C LEU A 83 8.76 19.67 -11.17
N ALA A 84 8.84 18.40 -11.58
CA ALA A 84 8.12 17.31 -10.92
C ALA A 84 8.59 17.14 -9.47
N ALA A 85 9.90 17.24 -9.21
CA ALA A 85 10.46 17.21 -7.86
C ALA A 85 10.12 18.45 -7.02
N ALA A 86 10.03 19.64 -7.63
CA ALA A 86 9.67 20.89 -6.94
C ALA A 86 8.17 21.01 -6.61
N SER A 87 7.31 20.23 -7.29
CA SER A 87 5.87 20.19 -7.05
C SER A 87 5.46 19.13 -6.00
N GLN A 88 6.42 18.37 -5.47
CA GLN A 88 6.22 17.47 -4.34
C GLN A 88 6.59 18.19 -3.02
N PRO A 89 5.83 18.03 -1.92
CA PRO A 89 6.30 18.43 -0.60
C PRO A 89 7.63 17.74 -0.31
N GLN A 90 8.67 18.51 0.04
CA GLN A 90 10.01 17.98 0.33
C GLN A 90 9.98 17.00 1.51
N GLU A 91 10.50 15.79 1.29
CA GLU A 91 11.16 14.99 2.33
C GLU A 91 12.64 14.82 1.96
N PRO A 92 13.58 14.79 2.94
CA PRO A 92 15.01 14.85 2.68
C PRO A 92 15.55 13.54 2.10
N ALA A 93 16.53 13.67 1.20
CA ALA A 93 17.24 12.56 0.57
C ALA A 93 18.11 11.78 1.55
N GLU A 94 18.09 10.45 1.43
CA GLU A 94 19.27 9.61 1.67
C GLU A 94 19.25 8.37 0.75
N GLU A 95 20.39 8.18 0.06
CA GLU A 95 20.64 7.17 -0.97
C GLU A 95 20.85 5.76 -0.37
N ALA A 96 20.09 4.79 -0.86
CA ALA A 96 20.47 3.40 -1.05
C ALA A 96 19.53 2.81 -2.12
N PRO A 97 19.93 1.82 -2.93
CA PRO A 97 19.02 1.19 -3.87
C PRO A 97 17.87 0.56 -3.08
N GLN A 98 16.71 1.24 -3.09
CA GLN A 98 15.50 0.72 -2.49
C GLN A 98 15.17 -0.57 -3.24
N GLU A 99 15.34 -1.70 -2.54
CA GLU A 99 14.50 -2.88 -2.76
C GLU A 99 13.07 -2.39 -3.00
N PRO A 100 12.33 -3.00 -3.95
CA PRO A 100 11.08 -2.45 -4.45
C PRO A 100 10.24 -1.96 -3.27
N VAL A 101 9.99 -0.65 -3.25
CA VAL A 101 9.17 0.01 -2.23
C VAL A 101 7.88 -0.79 -2.17
N ARG A 102 7.72 -1.58 -1.11
CA ARG A 102 6.41 -2.08 -0.72
C ARG A 102 5.63 -0.81 -0.41
N THR A 103 4.88 -0.32 -1.38
CA THR A 103 3.72 0.50 -1.09
C THR A 103 2.91 -0.35 -0.11
N GLU A 104 2.91 0.01 1.16
CA GLU A 104 2.05 -0.59 2.19
C GLU A 104 0.60 -0.21 1.87
N THR A 105 0.09 -0.68 0.73
CA THR A 105 -1.33 -0.92 0.57
C THR A 105 -1.61 -2.04 1.54
N ARG A 106 -1.97 -1.68 2.78
CA ARG A 106 -2.37 -2.61 3.83
C ARG A 106 -3.30 -3.67 3.23
N ASP A 107 -3.06 -4.93 3.56
CA ASP A 107 -3.79 -6.02 2.91
C ASP A 107 -5.28 -5.83 3.20
N ILE A 108 -6.11 -6.02 2.17
CA ILE A 108 -7.54 -5.77 2.26
C ILE A 108 -8.23 -6.68 3.29
N PHE A 109 -7.65 -7.85 3.56
CA PHE A 109 -8.11 -8.75 4.62
C PHE A 109 -7.76 -8.22 6.02
N GLU A 110 -6.65 -7.51 6.19
CA GLU A 110 -6.30 -6.82 7.44
C GLU A 110 -7.30 -5.69 7.72
N ILE A 111 -7.62 -4.89 6.69
CA ILE A 111 -8.66 -3.84 6.80
C ILE A 111 -10.00 -4.45 7.21
N PHE A 112 -10.35 -5.59 6.61
CA PHE A 112 -11.58 -6.30 6.94
C PHE A 112 -11.60 -6.79 8.39
N LEU A 113 -10.53 -7.46 8.85
CA LEU A 113 -10.46 -7.97 10.22
C LEU A 113 -10.39 -6.87 11.26
N ASP A 114 -9.63 -5.80 11.02
CA ASP A 114 -9.62 -4.62 11.89
C ASP A 114 -11.04 -4.14 12.16
N SER A 115 -11.82 -3.93 11.09
CA SER A 115 -13.21 -3.47 11.20
C SER A 115 -14.12 -4.46 11.94
N VAL A 116 -13.96 -5.77 11.69
CA VAL A 116 -14.78 -6.80 12.35
C VAL A 116 -14.40 -6.97 13.82
N CYS A 117 -13.13 -6.83 14.17
CA CYS A 117 -12.62 -6.99 15.54
C CYS A 117 -12.89 -5.76 16.43
N LEU A 118 -13.38 -4.64 15.88
CA LEU A 118 -13.84 -3.49 16.67
C LEU A 118 -15.13 -3.77 17.46
N ASP A 119 -15.90 -4.78 17.08
CA ASP A 119 -17.18 -5.12 17.71
C ASP A 119 -17.35 -6.64 17.86
N ASP A 120 -17.50 -7.10 19.10
CA ASP A 120 -17.69 -8.51 19.45
C ASP A 120 -18.89 -9.14 18.71
N ALA A 121 -19.95 -8.37 18.43
CA ALA A 121 -21.10 -8.83 17.68
C ALA A 121 -20.76 -9.07 16.20
N LEU A 122 -19.89 -8.25 15.61
CA LEU A 122 -19.40 -8.45 14.25
C LEU A 122 -18.48 -9.67 14.17
N LEU A 123 -17.57 -9.85 15.13
CA LEU A 123 -16.73 -11.04 15.20
C LEU A 123 -17.58 -12.31 15.38
N THR A 124 -18.59 -12.26 16.25
CA THR A 124 -19.55 -13.37 16.43
C THR A 124 -20.31 -13.66 15.14
N TYR A 125 -20.72 -12.62 14.40
CA TYR A 125 -21.40 -12.78 13.12
C TYR A 125 -20.47 -13.37 12.04
N LEU A 126 -19.20 -12.94 12.00
CA LEU A 126 -18.18 -13.54 11.13
C LEU A 126 -18.02 -15.03 11.42
N ILE A 127 -17.87 -15.42 12.69
CA ILE A 127 -17.76 -16.83 13.10
C ILE A 127 -18.94 -17.65 12.59
N ASP A 128 -20.16 -17.14 12.74
CA ASP A 128 -21.37 -17.81 12.26
C ASP A 128 -21.43 -17.94 10.73
N ILE A 129 -21.07 -16.89 9.99
CA ILE A 129 -20.94 -16.93 8.51
C ILE A 129 -19.94 -18.01 8.09
N LEU A 130 -18.77 -18.06 8.73
CA LEU A 130 -17.70 -19.00 8.40
C LEU A 130 -18.10 -20.44 8.70
N LYS A 131 -18.77 -20.70 9.84
CA LYS A 131 -19.34 -22.02 10.18
C LYS A 131 -20.35 -22.50 9.14
N ARG A 132 -21.20 -21.59 8.64
CA ARG A 132 -22.20 -21.89 7.61
C ARG A 132 -21.63 -21.89 6.18
N ARG A 133 -20.36 -21.49 6.01
CA ARG A 133 -19.69 -21.30 4.69
C ARG A 133 -20.52 -20.42 3.75
N SER A 134 -21.12 -19.35 4.29
CA SER A 134 -22.06 -18.50 3.56
C SER A 134 -21.35 -17.40 2.77
N GLU A 135 -20.95 -17.70 1.53
CA GLU A 135 -20.35 -16.72 0.62
C GLU A 135 -21.14 -15.41 0.46
N PRO A 136 -22.48 -15.42 0.24
CA PRO A 136 -23.21 -14.16 0.03
C PRO A 136 -23.28 -13.28 1.28
N GLU A 137 -23.29 -13.89 2.48
CA GLU A 137 -23.26 -13.12 3.73
C GLU A 137 -21.84 -12.60 4.01
N PHE A 138 -20.80 -13.38 3.68
CA PHE A 138 -19.41 -12.94 3.77
C PHE A 138 -19.12 -11.76 2.82
N ALA A 139 -19.58 -11.83 1.57
CA ALA A 139 -19.45 -10.74 0.60
C ALA A 139 -20.14 -9.45 1.09
N LYS A 140 -21.33 -9.57 1.70
CA LYS A 140 -22.03 -8.42 2.30
C LYS A 140 -21.29 -7.84 3.50
N LEU A 141 -20.81 -8.69 4.40
CA LEU A 141 -20.06 -8.27 5.58
C LEU A 141 -18.75 -7.57 5.17
N SER A 142 -18.01 -8.15 4.23
CA SER A 142 -16.78 -7.55 3.70
C SER A 142 -17.03 -6.24 2.98
N HIS A 143 -18.10 -6.12 2.19
CA HIS A 143 -18.45 -4.85 1.56
C HIS A 143 -18.78 -3.78 2.60
N ALA A 144 -19.49 -4.13 3.67
CA ALA A 144 -19.80 -3.21 4.76
C ALA A 144 -18.55 -2.79 5.56
N ALA A 145 -17.65 -3.73 5.85
CA ALA A 145 -16.50 -3.53 6.73
C ALA A 145 -15.24 -3.00 6.03
N ALA A 146 -15.05 -3.33 4.74
CA ALA A 146 -13.86 -3.00 3.96
C ALA A 146 -14.17 -2.32 2.61
N ARG A 147 -15.43 -2.01 2.31
CA ARG A 147 -15.89 -1.38 1.05
C ARG A 147 -15.52 -2.19 -0.20
N THR A 148 -15.35 -3.49 -0.05
CA THR A 148 -15.07 -4.42 -1.14
C THR A 148 -15.70 -5.78 -0.87
N GLU A 149 -16.12 -6.48 -1.91
CA GLU A 149 -16.62 -7.85 -1.77
C GLU A 149 -15.44 -8.81 -1.81
N LEU A 150 -15.15 -9.44 -0.67
CA LEU A 150 -14.08 -10.42 -0.52
C LEU A 150 -14.60 -11.84 -0.73
N LYS A 151 -13.72 -12.73 -1.19
CA LYS A 151 -14.01 -14.16 -1.27
C LYS A 151 -13.66 -14.84 0.04
N LEU A 152 -14.56 -15.70 0.51
CA LEU A 152 -14.41 -16.42 1.78
C LEU A 152 -13.18 -17.35 1.76
N ASP A 153 -12.99 -18.11 0.68
CA ASP A 153 -11.86 -19.04 0.57
C ASP A 153 -10.52 -18.31 0.49
N ASP A 154 -10.45 -17.19 -0.23
CA ASP A 154 -9.23 -16.36 -0.29
C ASP A 154 -8.90 -15.78 1.09
N PHE A 155 -9.91 -15.34 1.84
CA PHE A 155 -9.74 -14.86 3.22
C PHE A 155 -9.21 -15.96 4.15
N LEU A 156 -9.78 -17.16 4.10
CA LEU A 156 -9.30 -18.28 4.92
C LEU A 156 -7.90 -18.73 4.50
N ALA A 157 -7.59 -18.73 3.21
CA ALA A 157 -6.25 -19.04 2.72
C ALA A 157 -5.23 -17.98 3.16
N TRP A 158 -5.59 -16.71 3.12
CA TRP A 158 -4.75 -15.64 3.64
C TRP A 158 -4.51 -15.80 5.14
N LEU A 159 -5.56 -15.88 5.96
CA LEU A 159 -5.41 -15.95 7.42
C LEU A 159 -4.66 -17.22 7.85
N GLY A 160 -4.91 -18.33 7.17
CA GLY A 160 -4.25 -19.61 7.44
C GLY A 160 -2.76 -19.65 7.10
N ASN A 161 -2.24 -18.72 6.30
CA ASN A 161 -0.88 -18.76 5.77
C ASN A 161 -0.15 -17.40 5.83
N MET A 162 -0.68 -16.41 6.55
CA MET A 162 -0.14 -15.04 6.58
C MET A 162 1.32 -14.98 7.07
N GLU A 163 1.73 -15.90 7.95
CA GLU A 163 3.12 -16.05 8.40
C GLU A 163 4.09 -16.31 7.25
N LEU A 164 3.67 -16.98 6.17
CA LEU A 164 4.57 -17.30 5.05
C LEU A 164 5.11 -16.05 4.32
N LEU A 165 4.42 -14.92 4.50
CA LEU A 165 4.82 -13.63 3.93
C LEU A 165 5.59 -12.75 4.94
N ALA A 166 5.69 -13.20 6.19
CA ALA A 166 6.34 -12.50 7.28
C ALA A 166 7.84 -12.84 7.41
N GLY A 167 8.56 -12.06 8.22
CA GLY A 167 9.97 -12.33 8.54
C GLY A 167 10.15 -13.55 9.45
N GLU A 168 11.40 -14.02 9.60
CA GLU A 168 11.74 -15.22 10.37
C GLU A 168 11.24 -15.16 11.82
N ASP A 169 11.34 -14.00 12.48
CA ASP A 169 10.88 -13.83 13.87
C ASP A 169 9.37 -14.01 14.02
N GLU A 170 8.59 -13.49 13.07
CA GLU A 170 7.14 -13.60 13.09
C GLU A 170 6.69 -15.03 12.75
N GLN A 171 7.33 -15.65 11.76
CA GLN A 171 7.10 -17.06 11.44
C GLN A 171 7.38 -17.96 12.64
N ALA A 172 8.52 -17.76 13.31
CA ALA A 172 8.86 -18.51 14.50
C ALA A 172 7.83 -18.27 15.62
N CYS A 173 7.44 -17.02 15.85
CA CYS A 173 6.46 -16.67 16.86
C CYS A 173 5.11 -17.34 16.62
N ALA A 174 4.56 -17.21 15.42
CA ALA A 174 3.31 -17.82 15.02
C ALA A 174 3.34 -19.34 15.24
N ALA A 175 4.38 -20.02 14.73
CA ALA A 175 4.51 -21.47 14.83
C ALA A 175 4.64 -21.95 16.29
N ILE A 176 5.43 -21.26 17.10
CA ILE A 176 5.66 -21.62 18.51
C ILE A 176 4.40 -21.39 19.33
N MET A 177 3.77 -20.22 19.19
CA MET A 177 2.61 -19.85 19.99
C MET A 177 1.37 -20.64 19.57
N ASP A 178 1.14 -20.90 18.28
CA ASP A 178 0.05 -21.81 17.85
C ASP A 178 0.24 -23.21 18.45
N LYS A 179 1.47 -23.73 18.45
CA LYS A 179 1.77 -25.01 19.08
C LYS A 179 1.49 -25.00 20.59
N CYS A 180 1.87 -23.93 21.29
CA CYS A 180 1.53 -23.73 22.71
C CYS A 180 0.02 -23.76 22.92
N LEU A 181 -0.73 -22.96 22.18
CA LEU A 181 -2.18 -22.82 22.37
C LEU A 181 -2.93 -24.11 22.01
N TYR A 182 -2.54 -24.81 20.94
CA TYR A 182 -3.14 -26.11 20.59
C TYR A 182 -2.84 -27.19 21.63
N ARG A 183 -1.65 -27.17 22.24
CA ARG A 183 -1.36 -28.07 23.37
C ARG A 183 -2.24 -27.73 24.57
N LEU A 184 -2.33 -26.46 24.95
CA LEU A 184 -3.17 -26.01 26.06
C LEU A 184 -4.65 -26.36 25.83
N GLU A 185 -5.13 -26.28 24.59
CA GLU A 185 -6.49 -26.65 24.21
C GLU A 185 -6.73 -28.15 24.44
N GLN A 186 -5.76 -29.00 24.08
CA GLN A 186 -5.81 -30.45 24.35
C GLN A 186 -5.73 -30.78 25.84
N GLU A 187 -5.01 -29.96 26.62
CA GLU A 187 -4.90 -30.07 28.08
C GLU A 187 -6.13 -29.52 28.81
N GLY A 188 -7.02 -28.78 28.13
CA GLY A 188 -8.22 -28.17 28.70
C GLY A 188 -7.97 -26.86 29.45
N GLU A 189 -6.79 -26.24 29.29
CA GLU A 189 -6.33 -25.04 30.00
C GLU A 189 -6.91 -23.75 29.39
N MET A 190 -8.24 -23.65 29.31
CA MET A 190 -8.93 -22.55 28.63
C MET A 190 -8.74 -21.19 29.30
N GLU A 191 -8.62 -21.15 30.63
CA GLU A 191 -8.36 -19.90 31.37
C GLU A 191 -6.97 -19.35 31.03
N LEU A 192 -5.98 -20.24 30.92
CA LEU A 192 -4.62 -19.87 30.54
C LEU A 192 -4.56 -19.38 29.09
N ILE A 193 -5.25 -20.05 28.17
CA ILE A 193 -5.39 -19.59 26.77
C ILE A 193 -6.00 -18.19 26.73
N ALA A 194 -7.10 -17.97 27.44
CA ALA A 194 -7.76 -16.66 27.46
C ALA A 194 -6.84 -15.56 27.99
N ALA A 195 -6.09 -15.83 29.06
CA ALA A 195 -5.13 -14.90 29.64
C ALA A 195 -3.95 -14.59 28.69
N LEU A 196 -3.46 -15.60 27.96
CA LEU A 196 -2.43 -15.40 26.94
C LEU A 196 -2.95 -14.55 25.78
N LEU A 197 -4.13 -14.88 25.23
CA LEU A 197 -4.75 -14.13 24.12
C LEU A 197 -5.14 -12.70 24.51
N SER A 198 -5.46 -12.44 25.79
CA SER A 198 -5.68 -11.07 26.30
C SER A 198 -4.37 -10.29 26.51
N GLY A 199 -3.23 -10.93 26.34
CA GLY A 199 -1.91 -10.33 26.52
C GLY A 199 -1.54 -10.08 27.99
N ASP A 200 -1.95 -10.93 28.93
CA ASP A 200 -1.51 -10.76 30.32
C ASP A 200 0.00 -11.07 30.47
N GLU A 201 0.79 -10.02 30.73
CA GLU A 201 2.25 -10.11 30.80
C GLU A 201 2.72 -11.07 31.91
N THR A 202 2.05 -11.05 33.06
CA THR A 202 2.42 -11.89 34.20
C THR A 202 2.25 -13.36 33.86
N THR A 203 1.10 -13.69 33.26
CA THR A 203 0.77 -15.03 32.79
C THR A 203 1.77 -15.49 31.74
N PHE A 204 2.09 -14.68 30.73
CA PHE A 204 3.08 -15.05 29.72
C PHE A 204 4.46 -15.30 30.33
N LYS A 205 4.93 -14.42 31.22
CA LYS A 205 6.23 -14.57 31.89
C LYS A 205 6.32 -15.83 32.76
N LEU A 206 5.22 -16.24 33.40
CA LEU A 206 5.17 -17.51 34.12
C LEU A 206 5.16 -18.67 33.13
N PHE A 207 4.27 -18.63 32.14
CA PHE A 207 4.08 -19.66 31.13
C PHE A 207 5.37 -19.99 30.39
N ARG A 208 6.14 -18.99 29.93
CA ARG A 208 7.40 -19.20 29.19
C ARG A 208 8.46 -19.99 29.98
N THR A 209 8.38 -20.00 31.32
CA THR A 209 9.33 -20.74 32.18
C THR A 209 8.98 -22.21 32.31
N GLN A 210 7.75 -22.59 31.95
CA GLN A 210 7.19 -23.92 32.14
C GLN A 210 6.90 -24.61 30.81
N ALA A 211 6.53 -23.84 29.79
CA ALA A 211 6.16 -24.36 28.47
C ALA A 211 7.39 -24.97 27.78
N PRO A 212 7.34 -26.26 27.39
CA PRO A 212 8.47 -26.93 26.72
C PRO A 212 8.85 -26.28 25.38
N GLU A 213 7.91 -25.59 24.73
CA GLU A 213 8.15 -24.85 23.50
C GLU A 213 8.97 -23.57 23.69
N LEU A 214 8.91 -22.95 24.87
CA LEU A 214 9.46 -21.62 25.14
C LEU A 214 10.65 -21.63 26.10
N VAL A 215 10.77 -22.64 26.97
CA VAL A 215 11.79 -22.68 28.03
C VAL A 215 13.24 -22.61 27.50
N HIS A 216 13.45 -23.02 26.24
CA HIS A 216 14.76 -23.00 25.59
C HIS A 216 15.00 -21.78 24.68
N LEU A 217 14.05 -20.85 24.62
CA LEU A 217 14.08 -19.67 23.75
C LEU A 217 14.13 -18.39 24.59
N PRO A 218 15.33 -17.92 24.97
CA PRO A 218 15.46 -16.70 25.77
C PRO A 218 14.95 -15.45 25.04
N ASP A 219 14.97 -15.46 23.71
CA ASP A 219 14.51 -14.36 22.85
C ASP A 219 12.99 -14.25 22.77
N ALA A 220 12.24 -15.28 23.22
CA ALA A 220 10.79 -15.28 23.32
C ALA A 220 10.29 -14.45 24.52
N THR A 221 10.63 -13.17 24.49
CA THR A 221 10.21 -12.17 25.47
C THR A 221 8.72 -11.83 25.31
N TYR A 222 8.15 -11.15 26.29
CA TYR A 222 6.77 -10.68 26.18
C TYR A 222 6.60 -9.65 25.05
N GLU A 223 7.58 -8.76 24.84
CA GLU A 223 7.54 -7.80 23.73
C GLU A 223 7.57 -8.49 22.37
N TRP A 224 8.41 -9.53 22.23
CA TRP A 224 8.44 -10.37 21.05
C TRP A 224 7.09 -11.05 20.80
N TYR A 225 6.47 -11.60 21.84
CA TYR A 225 5.14 -12.20 21.77
C TYR A 225 4.06 -11.19 21.35
N CYS A 226 4.06 -9.98 21.93
CA CYS A 226 3.11 -8.95 21.55
C CYS A 226 3.26 -8.57 20.08
N ARG A 227 4.47 -8.19 19.69
CA ARG A 227 4.77 -7.67 18.35
C ARG A 227 4.49 -8.68 17.24
N HIS A 228 4.86 -9.95 17.47
CA HIS A 228 4.84 -10.97 16.43
C HIS A 228 3.64 -11.92 16.51
N TYR A 229 2.86 -11.88 17.60
CA TYR A 229 1.67 -12.70 17.74
C TYR A 229 0.41 -11.89 18.03
N LEU A 230 0.36 -11.16 19.16
CA LEU A 230 -0.87 -10.50 19.62
C LEU A 230 -1.29 -9.31 18.76
N ASP A 231 -0.32 -8.51 18.30
CA ASP A 231 -0.55 -7.34 17.45
C ASP A 231 -0.85 -7.75 15.98
N ARG A 232 -0.86 -9.06 15.71
CA ARG A 232 -1.22 -9.68 14.43
C ARG A 232 -2.57 -10.38 14.54
N TYR A 233 -3.01 -11.02 13.46
CA TYR A 233 -4.30 -11.70 13.40
C TYR A 233 -4.26 -13.17 13.86
N TYR A 234 -3.15 -13.64 14.43
CA TYR A 234 -3.01 -15.00 14.95
C TYR A 234 -3.96 -15.33 16.13
N PRO A 235 -4.24 -14.41 17.07
CA PRO A 235 -5.29 -14.62 18.08
C PRO A 235 -6.65 -14.92 17.46
N VAL A 236 -7.03 -14.15 16.43
CA VAL A 236 -8.28 -14.36 15.69
C VAL A 236 -8.26 -15.73 15.01
N ARG A 237 -7.15 -16.08 14.34
CA ARG A 237 -6.97 -17.40 13.73
C ARG A 237 -7.19 -18.53 14.73
N PHE A 238 -6.60 -18.44 15.92
CA PHE A 238 -6.81 -19.42 16.98
C PHE A 238 -8.28 -19.48 17.43
N ILE A 239 -8.93 -18.33 17.67
CA ILE A 239 -10.35 -18.27 18.05
C ILE A 239 -11.22 -18.96 17.00
N LEU A 240 -10.98 -18.70 15.71
CA LEU A 240 -11.73 -19.32 14.63
C LEU A 240 -11.49 -20.85 14.57
N HIS A 241 -10.23 -21.29 14.73
CA HIS A 241 -9.89 -22.71 14.82
C HIS A 241 -10.63 -23.40 15.97
N HIS A 242 -10.63 -22.81 17.17
CA HIS A 242 -11.34 -23.32 18.34
C HIS A 242 -12.86 -23.44 18.10
N GLN A 243 -13.41 -22.57 17.25
CA GLN A 243 -14.81 -22.61 16.81
C GLN A 243 -15.09 -23.69 15.73
N GLY A 244 -14.08 -24.48 15.34
CA GLY A 244 -14.20 -25.54 14.33
C GLY A 244 -14.07 -25.06 12.89
N ILE A 245 -13.49 -23.87 12.66
CA ILE A 245 -13.25 -23.35 11.31
C ILE A 245 -11.90 -23.87 10.82
N GLU A 246 -11.92 -24.55 9.67
CA GLU A 246 -10.73 -25.12 9.04
C GLU A 246 -10.10 -24.14 8.04
N PHE A 247 -8.78 -24.02 8.12
CA PHE A 247 -7.96 -23.21 7.22
C PHE A 247 -7.27 -24.08 6.16
N PRO A 248 -7.31 -23.70 4.87
CA PRO A 248 -6.53 -24.37 3.85
C PRO A 248 -5.04 -24.07 4.08
N ARG A 249 -4.20 -25.11 4.07
CA ARG A 249 -2.74 -24.99 4.20
C ARG A 249 -2.10 -24.98 2.81
N ALA A 250 -1.11 -24.11 2.62
CA ALA A 250 -0.29 -24.04 1.42
C ALA A 250 0.70 -25.20 1.29
#